data_AF-A0A3M2SSG9-F1
#
_entry.id   AF-A0A3M2SSG9-F1
#
_cell.length_a   1.000
_cell.length_b   1.000
_cell.length_c   1.000
_cell.angle_alpha   90.00
_cell.angle_beta   90.00
_cell.angle_gamma   90.00
#
_symmetry.space_group_name_H-M   'P 1'
#
loop_
_entity.id
_entity.type
_entity.pdbx_description
1 polymer ?
#
loop_
_entity_poly.entity_id
_entity_poly.type
_entity_poly.pdbx_seq_one_letter_code
_entity_poly.pdbx_strand_id
1 'polypeptide(L)' 'MRGTEGGREITRTLYIEIYVTHQVDQEKLTKIGRQGHSAIEIDLSRLNRDLTYEELAKLLRHDAPR' A
#
# COMPACT_ATOMS: atom_id res chain seq x y z
N MET A 1 2.14 -11.39 6.00
CA MET A 1 3.30 -12.29 6.27
C MET A 1 2.99 -13.06 7.55
N ARG A 2 3.10 -14.40 7.55
CA ARG A 2 2.90 -15.22 8.75
C ARG A 2 4.24 -15.45 9.42
N GLY A 3 4.34 -15.15 10.72
CA GLY A 3 5.54 -15.38 11.51
C GLY A 3 5.18 -15.96 12.87
N THR A 4 6.14 -16.54 13.56
CA THR A 4 5.99 -17.06 14.92
C THR A 4 6.94 -16.31 15.85
N GLU A 5 6.39 -15.64 16.87
CA GLU A 5 7.16 -15.08 17.99
C GLU A 5 6.63 -15.71 19.28
N GLY A 6 7.51 -16.33 20.07
CA GLY A 6 7.14 -16.95 21.35
C GLY A 6 6.10 -18.08 21.26
N GLY A 7 5.99 -18.77 20.12
CA GLY A 7 5.06 -19.89 19.93
C GLY A 7 3.62 -19.51 19.58
N ARG A 8 3.31 -18.21 19.37
CA ARG A 8 2.02 -17.76 18.83
C ARG A 8 2.15 -17.41 17.34
N GLU A 9 1.12 -17.76 16.56
CA GLU A 9 1.00 -17.32 15.17
C GLU A 9 0.71 -15.81 15.14
N ILE A 10 1.59 -15.04 14.50
CA ILE A 10 1.39 -13.63 14.24
C ILE A 10 0.99 -13.46 12.78
N THR A 11 -0.21 -12.92 12.58
CA THR A 11 -0.70 -12.48 11.27
C THR A 11 -0.54 -10.96 11.18
N ARG A 12 0.32 -10.49 10.27
CA ARG A 12 0.46 -9.06 9.97
C ARG A 12 -0.34 -8.71 8.72
N THR A 13 -1.27 -7.77 8.85
CA THR A 13 -2.07 -7.20 7.76
C THR A 13 -1.35 -6.00 7.15
N LEU A 14 -1.29 -5.98 5.82
CA LEU A 14 -0.82 -4.86 5.02
C LEU A 14 -1.99 -4.33 4.20
N TYR A 15 -2.32 -3.06 4.37
CA TYR A 15 -3.25 -2.36 3.49
C TYR A 15 -2.48 -1.76 2.31
N ILE A 16 -3.01 -1.96 1.10
CA ILE A 16 -2.50 -1.33 -0.11
C ILE A 16 -3.65 -0.50 -0.68
N GLU A 17 -3.44 0.79 -0.78
CA GLU A 17 -4.39 1.72 -1.38
C GLU A 17 -3.80 2.36 -2.62
N ILE A 18 -4.63 2.53 -3.64
CA ILE A 18 -4.24 3.10 -4.93
C ILE A 18 -5.20 4.24 -5.22
N TYR A 19 -4.67 5.43 -5.50
CA TYR A 19 -5.50 6.57 -5.88
C TYR A 19 -5.07 7.22 -7.19
N VAL A 20 -6.04 7.81 -7.87
CA VAL A 20 -5.84 8.64 -9.08
C VAL A 20 -6.25 10.10 -8.82
N THR A 21 -7.17 10.33 -7.87
CA THR A 21 -7.72 11.67 -7.60
C THR A 21 -7.73 12.04 -6.13
N HIS A 22 -7.96 11.09 -5.23
CA HIS A 22 -8.11 11.39 -3.80
C HIS A 22 -7.13 10.56 -2.97
N GLN A 23 -6.21 11.26 -2.31
CA GLN A 23 -5.34 10.68 -1.30
C GLN A 23 -6.14 10.22 -0.08
N VAL A 24 -5.58 9.25 0.63
CA VAL A 24 -6.00 8.84 1.97
C VAL A 24 -5.90 10.03 2.92
N ASP A 25 -6.96 10.26 3.67
CA ASP A 25 -6.98 11.31 4.69
C ASP A 25 -6.27 10.88 5.98
N GLN A 26 -5.94 11.89 6.80
CA GLN A 26 -5.25 11.69 8.07
C GLN A 26 -6.07 10.87 9.08
N GLU A 27 -7.40 10.91 8.99
CA GLU A 27 -8.29 10.16 9.88
C GLU A 27 -8.16 8.65 9.64
N LYS A 28 -8.14 8.24 8.36
CA LYS A 28 -7.97 6.85 7.94
C LYS A 28 -6.58 6.33 8.25
N LEU A 29 -5.51 7.12 8.02
CA LEU A 29 -4.14 6.75 8.43
C LEU A 29 -4.06 6.50 9.94
N THR A 30 -4.69 7.37 10.74
CA THR A 30 -4.71 7.25 12.21
C THR A 30 -5.43 5.98 12.65
N LYS A 31 -6.55 5.61 12.01
CA LYS A 31 -7.28 4.37 12.29
C LYS A 31 -6.44 3.13 11.98
N ILE A 32 -5.77 3.10 10.82
CA ILE A 32 -4.93 1.96 10.40
C ILE A 32 -3.74 1.78 11.36
N GLY A 33 -3.06 2.88 11.72
CA GLY A 33 -1.94 2.83 12.66
C GLY A 33 -2.34 2.33 14.05
N ARG A 34 -3.51 2.75 14.56
CA ARG A 34 -4.05 2.27 15.86
C ARG A 34 -4.34 0.78 15.89
N GLN A 35 -4.63 0.16 14.75
CA GLN A 35 -4.89 -1.28 14.65
C GLN A 35 -3.59 -2.11 14.54
N GLY A 36 -2.42 -1.46 14.56
CA GLY A 36 -1.13 -2.12 14.40
C GLY A 36 -0.92 -2.67 12.99
N HIS A 37 -1.60 -2.09 12.00
CA HIS A 37 -1.51 -2.50 10.61
C HIS A 37 -0.56 -1.59 9.84
N SER A 38 0.18 -2.18 8.90
CA SER A 38 0.99 -1.44 7.96
C SER A 38 0.12 -0.98 6.78
N ALA A 39 0.46 0.17 6.20
CA ALA A 39 -0.20 0.70 5.00
C ALA A 39 0.84 1.14 3.98
N ILE A 40 0.54 0.92 2.71
CA ILE A 40 1.22 1.53 1.56
C ILE A 40 0.14 2.25 0.76
N GLU A 41 0.42 3.50 0.40
CA GLU A 41 -0.40 4.27 -0.51
C GLU A 41 0.37 4.51 -1.81
N ILE A 42 -0.27 4.24 -2.95
CA ILE A 42 0.32 4.36 -4.27
C ILE A 42 -0.40 5.49 -5.03
N ASP A 43 0.36 6.54 -5.34
CA ASP A 43 -0.07 7.68 -6.13
C ASP A 43 0.02 7.38 -7.64
N LEU A 44 -1.12 7.30 -8.32
CA LEU A 44 -1.21 7.23 -9.78
C LEU A 44 -1.77 8.52 -10.40
N SER A 45 -1.94 9.59 -9.62
CA SER A 45 -2.59 10.83 -10.06
C SER A 45 -1.86 11.56 -11.19
N ARG A 46 -0.55 11.32 -11.31
CA ARG A 46 0.34 11.93 -12.32
C ARG A 46 0.61 11.04 -13.53
N LEU A 47 0.04 9.84 -13.54
CA LEU A 47 0.27 8.87 -14.60
C LEU A 47 -0.62 9.13 -15.81
N ASN A 48 -0.07 8.86 -17.00
CA ASN A 48 -0.82 8.92 -18.25
C ASN A 48 -1.97 7.89 -18.21
N ARG A 49 -3.18 8.28 -18.63
CA ARG A 49 -4.35 7.39 -18.61
C ARG A 49 -4.28 6.28 -19.64
N ASP A 50 -3.44 6.45 -20.66
CA ASP A 50 -3.27 5.51 -21.77
C ASP A 50 -2.08 4.55 -21.56
N LEU A 51 -1.53 4.48 -20.34
CA LEU A 51 -0.46 3.54 -20.02
C LEU A 51 -0.90 2.11 -20.26
N THR A 52 -0.02 1.33 -20.87
CA THR A 52 -0.19 -0.11 -20.98
C THR A 52 -0.01 -0.79 -19.62
N TYR A 53 -0.54 -2.00 -19.51
CA TYR A 53 -0.34 -2.84 -18.33
C TYR A 53 1.15 -3.06 -18.01
N GLU A 54 1.98 -3.30 -19.02
CA GLU A 54 3.42 -3.53 -18.83
C GLU A 54 4.14 -2.29 -18.28
N GLU A 55 3.78 -1.10 -18.78
CA GLU A 55 4.33 0.17 -18.29
C GLU A 55 3.93 0.43 -16.85
N LEU A 56 2.65 0.28 -16.51
CA LEU A 56 2.17 0.40 -15.13
C LEU A 56 2.89 -0.60 -14.21
N ALA A 57 2.99 -1.86 -14.62
CA ALA A 57 3.65 -2.90 -13.84
C ALA A 57 5.13 -2.59 -13.61
N LYS A 58 5.81 -1.97 -14.59
CA LYS A 58 7.20 -1.49 -14.45
C LYS A 58 7.29 -0.35 -13.45
N LEU A 59 6.42 0.65 -13.55
CA LEU A 59 6.38 1.82 -12.65
C LEU A 59 6.15 1.38 -11.20
N LEU A 60 5.15 0.55 -10.95
CA LEU A 60 4.84 0.04 -9.60
C LEU A 60 6.00 -0.74 -8.96
N ARG A 61 6.77 -1.49 -9.75
CA ARG A 61 7.95 -2.22 -9.24
C ARG A 61 9.17 -1.33 -9.01
N HIS A 62 9.26 -0.19 -9.69
CA HIS A 62 10.36 0.74 -9.55
C HIS A 62 10.14 1.69 -8.36
N ASP A 63 8.92 2.21 -8.21
CA ASP A 63 8.58 3.23 -7.21
C ASP A 63 8.09 2.63 -5.88
N ALA A 64 7.89 1.31 -5.81
CA ALA A 64 7.61 0.66 -4.54
C ALA A 64 8.76 0.91 -3.53
N PRO A 65 8.46 1.31 -2.28
CA PRO A 65 9.49 1.43 -1.25
C PRO A 65 10.20 0.09 -1.05
N ARG A 66 11.54 0.11 -1.08
CA ARG A 66 12.40 -1.04 -0.78
C ARG A 66 12.63 -1.20 0.71
#